data_AF-A0AAP2WY93-F1
#
_entry.id   AF-A0AAP2WY93-F1
#
_cell.length_a   1.000
_cell.length_b   1.000
_cell.length_c   1.000
_cell.angle_alpha   90.00
_cell.angle_beta   90.00
_cell.angle_gamma   90.00
#
_symmetry.space_group_name_H-M   'P 1'
#
loop_
_entity.id
_entity.type
_entity.pdbx_description
1 polymer ?
#
loop_
_entity_poly.entity_id
_entity_poly.type
_entity_poly.pdbx_seq_one_letter_code
_entity_poly.pdbx_strand_id
1 'polypeptide(L)'
;METLHGHTEELPQNSPSGLDAEGQENPANNYKIMAQVEELESKFDHNPDGSEKWQRLIGEPIEDQYSQRWMIWENPATSSSNPKDRYQIYKIPKNEDEFRYAFIKELEVDRYPKYHKTSYEFFVGPDDGRDETITVFFNDDGVIEYVHCYSYLEERKRLYEKHERVQKKLLLRRQ
;
A
#
# COMPACT_ATOMS: atom_id res chain seq x y z
N MET A 1 19.51 32.69 -42.04
CA MET A 1 19.41 32.83 -40.58
C MET A 1 19.19 31.44 -40.03
N GLU A 2 20.08 31.05 -39.14
CA GLU A 2 20.07 29.79 -38.40
C GLU A 2 18.90 29.76 -37.41
N THR A 3 18.37 28.57 -37.15
CA THR A 3 18.03 28.12 -35.79
C THR A 3 17.95 26.59 -35.80
N LEU A 4 19.04 26.01 -35.30
CA LEU A 4 19.16 24.64 -34.82
C LEU A 4 18.67 24.63 -33.36
N HIS A 5 17.91 23.60 -32.96
CA HIS A 5 17.64 23.07 -31.60
C HIS A 5 16.16 22.64 -31.48
N GLY A 6 15.80 21.43 -31.06
CA GLY A 6 16.60 20.35 -30.50
C GLY A 6 15.80 19.06 -30.57
N HIS A 7 16.54 17.96 -30.55
CA HIS A 7 16.07 16.59 -30.56
C HIS A 7 14.92 16.36 -29.59
N THR A 8 13.80 15.85 -30.11
CA THR A 8 12.86 15.05 -29.31
C THR A 8 13.63 13.79 -28.92
N GLU A 9 14.24 13.80 -27.74
CA GLU A 9 14.62 12.57 -27.05
C GLU A 9 13.31 11.85 -26.75
N GLU A 10 12.89 10.98 -27.66
CA GLU A 10 11.94 9.91 -27.36
C GLU A 10 12.58 9.10 -26.22
N LEU A 11 12.11 9.39 -25.00
CA LEU A 11 12.31 8.51 -23.85
C LEU A 11 11.96 7.10 -24.33
N PRO A 12 12.88 6.13 -24.27
CA PRO A 12 12.49 4.76 -24.54
C PRO A 12 11.45 4.40 -23.49
N GLN A 13 10.22 4.16 -23.94
CA GLN A 13 9.19 3.42 -23.21
C GLN A 13 9.70 1.98 -23.02
N ASN A 14 10.76 1.83 -22.24
CA ASN A 14 11.11 0.58 -21.62
C ASN A 14 10.13 0.43 -20.46
N SER A 15 8.91 0.02 -20.78
CA SER A 15 8.12 -0.78 -19.84
C SER A 15 9.07 -1.84 -19.31
N PRO A 16 9.30 -1.97 -17.98
CA PRO A 16 9.95 -3.14 -17.44
C PRO A 16 8.92 -4.29 -17.54
N SER A 17 8.66 -4.73 -18.77
CA SER A 17 7.96 -5.95 -19.13
C SER A 17 8.91 -7.11 -18.81
N GLY A 18 9.14 -7.29 -17.52
CA GLY A 18 9.71 -8.47 -16.90
C GLY A 18 8.88 -8.86 -15.68
N LEU A 19 7.58 -8.55 -15.71
CA LEU A 19 6.63 -9.20 -14.82
C LEU A 19 6.38 -10.58 -15.41
N ASP A 20 7.11 -11.55 -14.87
CA ASP A 20 6.78 -12.95 -14.98
C ASP A 20 5.27 -13.10 -14.73
N ALA A 21 4.56 -13.67 -15.70
CA ALA A 21 3.14 -13.97 -15.63
C ALA A 21 2.87 -15.18 -14.69
N GLU A 22 3.49 -15.20 -13.51
CA GLU A 22 3.15 -16.11 -12.41
C GLU A 22 2.30 -15.36 -11.40
N GLY A 23 1.00 -15.25 -11.70
CA GLY A 23 0.10 -14.53 -10.82
C GLY A 23 -1.35 -14.52 -11.30
N GLN A 24 -1.85 -15.62 -11.89
CA GLN A 24 -3.30 -15.80 -11.85
C GLN A 24 -3.66 -16.06 -10.39
N GLU A 25 -4.25 -15.06 -9.72
CA GLU A 25 -4.82 -15.24 -8.40
C GLU A 25 -5.78 -16.44 -8.44
N ASN A 26 -5.46 -17.46 -7.65
CA ASN A 26 -6.33 -18.61 -7.51
C ASN A 26 -7.67 -18.10 -6.92
N PRO A 27 -8.82 -18.33 -7.58
CA PRO A 27 -10.13 -17.91 -7.07
C PRO A 27 -10.37 -18.36 -5.62
N ALA A 28 -9.84 -19.52 -5.22
CA ALA A 28 -9.92 -20.02 -3.85
C ALA A 28 -9.21 -19.11 -2.83
N ASN A 29 -8.12 -18.43 -3.25
CA ASN A 29 -7.43 -17.45 -2.42
C ASN A 29 -8.33 -16.22 -2.20
N ASN A 30 -9.04 -15.76 -3.23
CA ASN A 30 -9.92 -14.59 -3.13
C ASN A 30 -11.12 -14.86 -2.21
N TYR A 31 -11.71 -16.06 -2.27
CA TYR A 31 -12.72 -16.47 -1.28
C TYR A 31 -12.19 -16.48 0.16
N LYS A 32 -10.95 -16.95 0.36
CA LYS A 32 -10.32 -16.97 1.68
C LYS A 32 -10.06 -15.56 2.23
N ILE A 33 -9.63 -14.62 1.38
CA ILE A 33 -9.43 -13.22 1.78
C ILE A 33 -10.77 -12.59 2.17
N MET A 34 -11.80 -12.78 1.34
CA MET A 34 -13.12 -12.20 1.60
C MET A 34 -13.72 -12.73 2.91
N ALA A 35 -13.58 -14.03 3.20
CA ALA A 35 -14.03 -14.61 4.46
C ALA A 35 -13.32 -13.97 5.67
N GLN A 36 -12.03 -13.66 5.56
CA GLN A 36 -11.31 -12.95 6.63
C GLN A 36 -11.73 -11.50 6.78
N VAL A 37 -12.01 -10.81 5.67
CA VAL A 37 -12.57 -9.44 5.70
C VAL A 37 -13.90 -9.44 6.45
N GLU A 38 -14.80 -10.37 6.14
CA GLU A 38 -16.08 -10.53 6.85
C GLU A 38 -15.89 -10.86 8.34
N GLU A 39 -14.92 -11.73 8.67
CA GLU A 39 -14.60 -12.05 10.06
C GLU A 39 -14.07 -10.82 10.83
N LEU A 40 -13.19 -10.03 10.21
CA LEU A 40 -12.70 -8.77 10.80
C LEU A 40 -13.84 -7.78 10.99
N GLU A 41 -14.69 -7.59 9.98
CA GLU A 41 -15.83 -6.69 10.04
C GLU A 41 -16.85 -7.09 11.11
N SER A 42 -17.03 -8.39 11.35
CA SER A 42 -17.88 -8.88 12.45
C SER A 42 -17.38 -8.46 13.84
N LYS A 43 -16.08 -8.20 13.99
CA LYS A 43 -15.46 -7.69 15.23
C LYS A 43 -15.53 -6.17 15.33
N PHE A 44 -15.77 -5.49 14.22
CA PHE A 44 -15.96 -4.04 14.18
C PHE A 44 -17.39 -3.63 14.55
N ASP A 45 -18.21 -4.60 14.98
CA ASP A 45 -19.64 -4.47 15.21
C ASP A 45 -20.03 -4.77 16.67
N HIS A 46 -20.20 -3.72 17.48
CA HIS A 46 -21.45 -3.49 18.21
C HIS A 46 -21.43 -2.10 18.87
N ASN A 47 -21.99 -1.10 18.20
CA ASN A 47 -22.38 0.14 18.86
C ASN A 47 -23.88 0.02 19.25
N PRO A 48 -24.22 -0.20 20.53
CA PRO A 48 -25.61 -0.44 20.97
C PRO A 48 -26.54 0.75 20.72
N ASP A 49 -25.97 1.94 20.48
CA ASP A 49 -26.66 3.19 20.22
C ASP A 49 -26.99 3.42 18.74
N GLY A 50 -26.59 2.51 17.84
CA GLY A 50 -26.86 2.60 16.40
C GLY A 50 -25.96 3.61 15.66
N SER A 51 -24.87 4.07 16.26
CA SER A 51 -23.86 4.90 15.57
C SER A 51 -23.20 4.16 14.41
N GLU A 52 -22.67 4.92 13.44
CA GLU A 52 -22.08 4.37 12.22
C GLU A 52 -20.96 3.38 12.57
N LYS A 53 -21.09 2.19 11.99
CA LYS A 53 -20.12 1.10 12.11
C LYS A 53 -18.82 1.50 11.44
N TRP A 54 -17.72 0.82 11.78
CA TRP A 54 -16.52 0.90 10.95
C TRP A 54 -16.89 0.59 9.50
N GLN A 55 -16.44 1.44 8.59
CA GLN A 55 -16.64 1.29 7.15
C GLN A 55 -15.30 1.06 6.48
N ARG A 56 -15.33 0.38 5.33
CA ARG A 56 -14.16 0.23 4.48
C ARG A 56 -13.78 1.61 3.93
N LEU A 57 -12.59 2.10 4.26
CA LEU A 57 -12.05 3.30 3.60
C LEU A 57 -11.77 2.98 2.13
N ILE A 58 -11.32 1.76 1.87
CA ILE A 58 -10.99 1.24 0.55
C ILE A 58 -11.83 -0.01 0.34
N GLY A 59 -12.63 -0.05 -0.72
CA GLY A 59 -13.68 -1.07 -0.89
C GLY A 59 -13.16 -2.52 -0.98
N GLU A 60 -11.95 -2.69 -1.50
CA GLU A 60 -11.30 -3.98 -1.72
C GLU A 60 -9.85 -3.96 -1.19
N PRO A 61 -9.28 -5.13 -0.83
CA PRO A 61 -7.87 -5.21 -0.44
C PRO A 61 -6.94 -4.72 -1.54
N ILE A 62 -5.93 -3.94 -1.18
CA ILE A 62 -4.92 -3.42 -2.12
C ILE A 62 -3.72 -4.33 -2.13
N GLU A 63 -3.32 -4.82 -3.29
CA GLU A 63 -2.02 -5.47 -3.46
C GLU A 63 -0.93 -4.45 -3.80
N ASP A 64 0.19 -4.50 -3.09
CA ASP A 64 1.35 -3.64 -3.32
C ASP A 64 2.41 -4.28 -4.23
N GLN A 65 3.45 -3.51 -4.56
CA GLN A 65 4.56 -3.96 -5.41
C GLN A 65 5.40 -5.10 -4.81
N TYR A 66 5.14 -5.50 -3.56
CA TYR A 66 5.80 -6.61 -2.85
C TYR A 66 4.90 -7.84 -2.73
N SER A 67 3.72 -7.83 -3.37
CA SER A 67 2.68 -8.85 -3.26
C SER A 67 2.16 -9.00 -1.81
N GLN A 68 2.11 -7.89 -1.08
CA GLN A 68 1.45 -7.80 0.22
C GLN A 68 0.07 -7.20 0.00
N ARG A 69 -0.93 -7.63 0.79
CA ARG A 69 -2.31 -7.12 0.66
C ARG A 69 -2.70 -6.27 1.86
N TRP A 70 -3.36 -5.15 1.62
CA TRP A 70 -3.65 -4.13 2.62
C TRP A 70 -5.14 -3.82 2.72
N MET A 71 -5.62 -3.90 3.97
CA MET A 71 -6.93 -3.59 4.53
C MET A 71 -7.05 -2.21 5.20
N ILE A 72 -7.86 -1.23 4.80
CA ILE A 72 -8.09 -0.03 5.61
C ILE A 72 -9.58 0.20 5.90
N TRP A 73 -9.90 0.36 7.18
CA TRP A 73 -11.21 0.75 7.68
C TRP A 73 -11.14 2.09 8.41
N GLU A 74 -12.23 2.84 8.33
CA GLU A 74 -12.45 4.10 9.02
C GLU A 74 -13.67 4.00 9.93
N ASN A 75 -13.59 4.61 11.10
CA ASN A 75 -14.69 4.86 12.01
C ASN A 75 -15.14 6.32 11.88
N PRO A 76 -16.22 6.61 11.13
CA PRO A 76 -16.69 7.99 10.92
C PRO A 76 -17.30 8.60 12.19
N ALA A 77 -17.76 7.77 13.14
CA ALA A 77 -18.41 8.23 14.36
C ALA A 77 -17.42 8.84 15.37
N THR A 78 -16.11 8.64 15.21
CA THR A 78 -15.13 9.16 16.16
C THR A 78 -14.72 10.61 15.89
N SER A 79 -14.89 11.45 16.92
CA SER A 79 -14.32 12.80 16.95
C SER A 79 -12.90 12.84 17.51
N SER A 80 -12.30 11.68 17.81
CA SER A 80 -10.93 11.61 18.33
C SER A 80 -9.93 12.13 17.30
N SER A 81 -8.97 12.92 17.76
CA SER A 81 -7.81 13.34 16.95
C SER A 81 -6.74 12.26 16.86
N ASN A 82 -6.87 11.17 17.62
CA ASN A 82 -5.94 10.04 17.56
C ASN A 82 -6.30 9.15 16.36
N PRO A 83 -5.40 8.95 15.40
CA PRO A 83 -5.69 8.15 14.20
C PRO A 83 -6.04 6.71 14.52
N LYS A 84 -5.57 6.15 15.66
CA LYS A 84 -5.88 4.77 16.09
C LYS A 84 -7.35 4.57 16.44
N ASP A 85 -8.04 5.63 16.84
CA ASP A 85 -9.47 5.58 17.18
C ASP A 85 -10.34 5.73 15.92
N ARG A 86 -9.77 6.30 14.85
CA ARG A 86 -10.44 6.54 13.57
C ARG A 86 -10.14 5.49 12.52
N TYR A 87 -8.96 4.88 12.51
CA TYR A 87 -8.54 3.98 11.46
C TYR A 87 -8.04 2.66 11.99
N GLN A 88 -8.30 1.61 11.23
CA GLN A 88 -7.73 0.29 11.43
C GLN A 88 -7.10 -0.18 10.13
N ILE A 89 -5.86 -0.63 10.22
CA ILE A 89 -5.08 -1.09 9.07
C ILE A 89 -4.67 -2.53 9.33
N TYR A 90 -4.92 -3.39 8.35
CA TYR A 90 -4.51 -4.78 8.38
C TYR A 90 -3.71 -5.12 7.12
N LYS A 91 -2.83 -6.11 7.24
CA LYS A 91 -1.93 -6.54 6.18
C LYS A 91 -1.84 -8.06 6.10
N ILE A 92 -1.83 -8.61 4.90
CA ILE A 92 -1.31 -9.95 4.62
C ILE A 92 0.13 -9.80 4.11
N PRO A 93 1.15 -10.22 4.88
CA PRO A 93 2.53 -10.20 4.42
C PRO A 93 2.75 -11.11 3.20
N LYS A 94 3.86 -10.89 2.49
CA LYS A 94 4.24 -11.70 1.34
C LYS A 94 4.39 -13.18 1.76
N ASN A 95 3.82 -14.08 0.97
CA ASN A 95 3.79 -15.54 1.20
C ASN A 95 3.01 -15.97 2.45
N GLU A 96 2.22 -15.08 3.04
CA GLU A 96 1.26 -15.42 4.08
C GLU A 96 -0.17 -15.32 3.53
N ASP A 97 -1.13 -15.78 4.31
CA ASP A 97 -2.53 -15.88 3.91
C ASP A 97 -3.50 -15.34 4.97
N GLU A 98 -2.98 -14.70 6.03
CA GLU A 98 -3.76 -14.17 7.14
C GLU A 98 -3.53 -12.67 7.37
N PHE A 99 -4.62 -11.93 7.59
CA PHE A 99 -4.54 -10.52 7.96
C PHE A 99 -3.97 -10.35 9.37
N ARG A 100 -2.97 -9.46 9.49
CA ARG A 100 -2.38 -9.02 10.75
C ARG A 100 -2.59 -7.52 10.92
N TYR A 101 -2.87 -7.11 12.15
CA TYR A 101 -3.02 -5.70 12.46
C TYR A 101 -1.70 -4.95 12.24
N ALA A 102 -1.75 -3.87 11.48
CA ALA A 102 -0.65 -2.95 11.26
C ALA A 102 -0.84 -1.73 12.16
N PHE A 103 0.03 -1.61 13.16
CA PHE A 103 -0.08 -0.53 14.16
C PHE A 103 0.19 0.83 13.52
N ILE A 104 -0.75 1.77 13.69
CA ILE A 104 -0.63 3.14 13.21
C ILE A 104 0.20 3.94 14.19
N LYS A 105 1.38 4.41 13.77
CA LYS A 105 2.23 5.28 14.58
C LYS A 105 1.80 6.73 14.44
N GLU A 106 1.56 7.14 13.21
CA GLU A 106 1.25 8.51 12.84
C GLU A 106 0.38 8.54 11.59
N LEU A 107 -0.38 9.62 11.45
CA LEU A 107 -1.15 9.95 10.26
C LEU A 107 -0.89 11.40 9.92
N GLU A 108 -0.33 11.65 8.75
CA GLU A 108 -0.21 12.99 8.17
C GLU A 108 -1.32 13.20 7.13
N VAL A 109 -1.93 14.38 7.17
CA VAL A 109 -3.00 14.76 6.23
C VAL A 109 -2.60 16.05 5.54
N ASP A 110 -2.27 15.94 4.27
CA ASP A 110 -1.90 17.07 3.42
C ASP A 110 -3.04 17.44 2.48
N ARG A 111 -3.25 18.74 2.32
CA ARG A 111 -4.16 19.29 1.32
C ARG A 111 -3.36 20.04 0.27
N TYR A 112 -3.69 19.79 -0.99
CA TYR A 112 -3.07 20.41 -2.14
C TYR A 112 -4.13 21.22 -2.92
N PRO A 113 -4.53 22.42 -2.46
CA PRO A 113 -5.65 23.18 -3.05
C PRO A 113 -5.47 23.46 -4.54
N LYS A 114 -4.23 23.73 -4.97
CA LYS A 114 -3.92 23.98 -6.38
C LYS A 114 -4.20 22.77 -7.28
N TYR A 115 -4.08 21.58 -6.72
CA TYR A 115 -4.23 20.31 -7.43
C TYR A 115 -5.55 19.62 -7.12
N HIS A 116 -6.41 20.23 -6.30
CA HIS A 116 -7.72 19.69 -5.96
C HIS A 116 -7.62 18.26 -5.37
N LYS A 117 -6.67 18.09 -4.45
CA LYS A 117 -6.26 16.80 -3.88
C LYS A 117 -6.02 16.87 -2.38
N THR A 118 -6.26 15.75 -1.72
CA THR A 118 -5.90 15.50 -0.32
C THR A 118 -5.16 14.17 -0.24
N SER A 119 -4.10 14.08 0.57
CA SER A 119 -3.42 12.81 0.83
C SER A 119 -3.43 12.46 2.31
N TYR A 120 -3.70 11.20 2.61
CA TYR A 120 -3.58 10.61 3.94
C TYR A 120 -2.38 9.70 3.91
N GLU A 121 -1.36 10.02 4.71
CA GLU A 121 -0.13 9.25 4.82
C GLU A 121 -0.07 8.58 6.18
N PHE A 122 -0.29 7.26 6.18
CA PHE A 122 -0.22 6.42 7.36
C PHE A 122 1.20 5.88 7.53
N PHE A 123 1.80 6.15 8.68
CA PHE A 123 3.03 5.50 9.12
C PHE A 123 2.66 4.31 9.97
N VAL A 124 2.91 3.11 9.45
CA VAL A 124 2.50 1.84 10.07
C VAL A 124 3.68 0.91 10.28
N GLY A 125 3.59 0.05 11.28
CA GLY A 125 4.60 -0.98 11.51
C GLY A 125 4.75 -1.33 12.99
N PRO A 126 5.56 -2.34 13.32
CA PRO A 126 5.87 -2.65 14.71
C PRO A 126 6.62 -1.48 15.35
N ASP A 127 6.50 -1.31 16.67
CA ASP A 127 7.24 -0.28 17.43
C ASP A 127 8.78 -0.40 17.35
N ASP A 128 9.31 -1.38 16.62
CA ASP A 128 10.74 -1.63 16.41
C ASP A 128 11.39 -0.75 15.32
N GLY A 129 10.68 0.27 14.83
CA GLY A 129 11.18 1.27 13.86
C GLY A 129 11.24 0.78 12.41
N ARG A 130 10.63 -0.36 12.09
CA ARG A 130 10.46 -0.82 10.71
C ARG A 130 9.20 -0.21 10.13
N ASP A 131 9.34 1.00 9.64
CA ASP A 131 8.21 1.79 9.17
C ASP A 131 7.85 1.43 7.73
N GLU A 132 6.57 1.20 7.52
CA GLU A 132 5.91 1.09 6.23
C GLU A 132 4.98 2.29 6.10
N THR A 133 4.81 2.78 4.88
CA THR A 133 3.99 3.96 4.62
C THR A 133 2.87 3.56 3.68
N ILE A 134 1.64 3.97 4.00
CA ILE A 134 0.51 3.86 3.10
C ILE A 134 0.01 5.26 2.80
N THR A 135 0.07 5.67 1.54
CA THR A 135 -0.39 6.98 1.08
C THR A 135 -1.66 6.81 0.26
N VAL A 136 -2.78 7.35 0.73
CA VAL A 136 -4.07 7.35 0.03
C VAL A 136 -4.34 8.75 -0.49
N PHE A 137 -4.50 8.90 -1.81
CA PHE A 137 -4.85 10.16 -2.46
C PHE A 137 -6.33 10.22 -2.80
N PHE A 138 -6.95 11.33 -2.41
CA PHE A 138 -8.34 11.66 -2.70
C PHE A 138 -8.37 12.87 -3.65
N ASN A 139 -9.33 12.85 -4.59
CA ASN A 139 -9.70 14.04 -5.33
C ASN A 139 -10.62 14.95 -4.49
N ASP A 140 -11.02 16.11 -5.04
CA ASP A 140 -11.92 17.06 -4.37
C ASP A 140 -13.31 16.50 -4.03
N ASP A 141 -13.77 15.47 -4.75
CA ASP A 141 -15.04 14.78 -4.46
C ASP A 141 -14.92 13.77 -3.31
N GLY A 142 -13.72 13.62 -2.72
CA GLY A 142 -13.44 12.63 -1.68
C GLY A 142 -13.32 11.20 -2.22
N VAL A 143 -13.21 11.03 -3.55
CA VAL A 143 -13.01 9.74 -4.19
C VAL A 143 -11.52 9.42 -4.23
N ILE A 144 -11.18 8.17 -3.91
CA ILE A 144 -9.81 7.68 -3.96
C ILE A 144 -9.33 7.66 -5.41
N GLU A 145 -8.26 8.40 -5.69
CA GLU A 145 -7.61 8.47 -6.99
C GLU A 145 -6.50 7.42 -7.09
N TYR A 146 -5.73 7.24 -6.01
CA TYR A 146 -4.56 6.37 -6.00
C TYR A 146 -4.17 5.97 -4.58
N VAL A 147 -3.63 4.76 -4.43
CA VAL A 147 -3.05 4.28 -3.17
C VAL A 147 -1.66 3.74 -3.42
N HIS A 148 -0.71 4.16 -2.60
CA HIS A 148 0.67 3.68 -2.62
C HIS A 148 1.02 3.04 -1.29
N CYS A 149 1.60 1.84 -1.32
CA CYS A 149 2.17 1.22 -0.14
C CYS A 149 3.68 1.10 -0.33
N TYR A 150 4.44 1.51 0.66
CA TYR A 150 5.90 1.48 0.63
C TYR A 150 6.43 0.74 1.86
N SER A 151 7.36 -0.21 1.64
CA SER A 151 8.02 -0.95 2.70
C SER A 151 9.52 -0.79 2.59
N TYR A 152 10.11 0.00 3.50
CA TYR A 152 11.56 0.19 3.54
C TYR A 152 12.31 -1.15 3.68
N LEU A 153 11.75 -2.08 4.46
CA LEU A 153 12.35 -3.39 4.68
C LEU A 153 12.41 -4.21 3.39
N GLU A 154 11.33 -4.23 2.60
CA GLU A 154 11.29 -4.95 1.34
C GLU A 154 12.20 -4.32 0.28
N GLU A 155 12.26 -2.99 0.20
CA GLU A 155 13.24 -2.30 -0.66
C GLU A 155 14.67 -2.68 -0.29
N ARG A 156 15.00 -2.65 1.00
CA ARG A 156 16.34 -2.99 1.47
C ARG A 156 16.71 -4.44 1.14
N LYS A 157 15.78 -5.39 1.30
CA LYS A 157 15.98 -6.80 0.93
C LYS A 157 16.28 -6.93 -0.57
N ARG A 158 15.45 -6.32 -1.42
CA ARG A 158 15.63 -6.33 -2.88
C ARG A 158 16.98 -5.76 -3.30
N LEU A 159 17.44 -4.68 -2.66
CA LEU A 159 18.76 -4.10 -2.91
C LEU A 159 19.89 -5.07 -2.56
N TYR A 160 19.82 -5.74 -1.41
CA TYR A 160 20.83 -6.72 -1.00
C TYR A 160 20.86 -7.94 -1.94
N GLU A 161 19.71 -8.49 -2.30
CA GLU A 161 19.62 -9.61 -3.24
C GLU A 161 20.19 -9.25 -4.62
N LYS A 162 19.89 -8.04 -5.10
CA LYS A 162 20.46 -7.52 -6.35
C LYS A 162 21.98 -7.44 -6.26
N HIS A 163 22.51 -6.90 -5.17
CA HIS A 163 23.95 -6.81 -4.96
C HIS A 163 24.59 -8.20 -4.92
N GLU A 164 24.00 -9.16 -4.21
CA GLU A 164 24.48 -10.54 -4.13
C GLU A 164 24.52 -11.24 -5.50
N ARG A 165 23.47 -11.08 -6.31
CA ARG A 165 23.40 -11.61 -7.68
C ARG A 165 24.50 -11.03 -8.57
N VAL A 166 24.75 -9.72 -8.47
CA VAL A 166 25.83 -9.05 -9.21
C VAL A 166 27.20 -9.59 -8.80
N GLN A 167 27.46 -9.74 -7.50
CA GLN A 167 28.74 -10.27 -7.01
C GLN A 167 28.97 -11.71 -7.46
N LYS A 168 27.95 -12.58 -7.39
CA LYS A 168 28.03 -13.96 -7.92
C LYS A 168 28.36 -13.98 -9.42
N LYS A 169 27.70 -13.13 -10.22
CA LYS A 169 27.95 -13.03 -11.67
C LYS A 169 29.37 -12.54 -11.99
N LEU A 170 29.90 -11.61 -11.20
CA LEU A 170 31.28 -11.12 -11.35
C LEU A 170 32.31 -12.21 -11.01
N LEU A 171 32.07 -13.00 -9.96
CA LEU A 171 32.92 -14.13 -9.59
C LEU A 171 32.91 -15.22 -10.67
N LEU A 172 31.73 -15.57 -11.19
CA LEU A 172 31.56 -16.55 -12.28
C LEU A 172 32.24 -16.12 -13.60
N ARG A 173 32.33 -14.82 -13.88
CA ARG A 173 33.01 -14.30 -15.09
C ARG A 173 34.53 -14.24 -14.97
N ARG A 174 35.09 -14.49 -13.79
CA ARG A 174 36.55 -14.47 -13.53
C ARG A 174 37.17 -15.87 -13.52
N GLN A 175 36.37 -16.92 -13.71
CA GLN A 175 36.80 -18.31 -13.92
C GLN A 175 36.71 -18.64 -15.42
#